data_AF-A0A3D6B2H1-F1
#
_entry.id   AF-A0A3D6B2H1-F1
#
_cell.length_a   1.000
_cell.length_b   1.000
_cell.length_c   1.000
_cell.angle_alpha   90.00
_cell.angle_beta   90.00
_cell.angle_gamma   90.00
#
_symmetry.space_group_name_H-M   'P 1'
#
loop_
_entity.id
_entity.type
_entity.pdbx_description
1 polymer ?
#
loop_
_entity_poly.entity_id
_entity_poly.type
_entity_poly.pdbx_seq_one_letter_code
_entity_poly.pdbx_strand_id
1 'polypeptide(L)'
;TFGHPWIFKEIRHYLDTGEELPDLSISEKVDLAKRHLALSLDLKSEPRGIFEMRRHLSCYFKGLPDFKETRIRMVTTLDVNELYSILDGIKDKYAV
;
A
#
# COMPACT_ATOMS: atom_id res chain seq x y z
N THR A 1 -10.88 -1.69 -8.10
CA THR A 1 -10.23 -2.66 -7.20
C THR A 1 -10.08 -2.01 -5.86
N PHE A 2 -10.33 -2.78 -4.81
CA PHE A 2 -10.27 -2.31 -3.43
C PHE A 2 -8.81 -2.29 -2.99
N GLY A 3 -8.27 -1.10 -2.71
CA GLY A 3 -6.93 -0.90 -2.15
C GLY A 3 -6.99 -0.21 -0.79
N HIS A 4 -8.03 -0.55 -0.04
CA HIS A 4 -8.35 -0.01 1.27
C HIS A 4 -8.62 -1.18 2.25
N PRO A 5 -7.65 -2.08 2.49
CA PRO A 5 -7.88 -3.28 3.32
C PRO A 5 -8.13 -2.99 4.80
N TRP A 6 -7.81 -1.79 5.29
CA TRP A 6 -8.09 -1.39 6.66
C TRP A 6 -9.53 -0.91 6.91
N ILE A 7 -10.38 -0.87 5.87
CA ILE A 7 -11.78 -0.46 5.99
C ILE A 7 -12.56 -1.25 7.05
N PHE A 8 -12.26 -2.54 7.24
CA PHE A 8 -12.92 -3.34 8.28
C PHE A 8 -12.56 -2.89 9.71
N LYS A 9 -11.36 -2.32 9.89
CA LYS A 9 -10.93 -1.73 11.16
C LYS A 9 -11.71 -0.45 11.44
N GLU A 10 -11.89 0.39 10.41
CA GLU A 10 -12.69 1.63 10.49
C GLU A 10 -14.16 1.32 10.81
N ILE A 11 -14.76 0.37 10.08
CA ILE A 11 -16.15 -0.07 10.32
C ILE A 11 -16.31 -0.57 11.76
N ARG A 12 -15.40 -1.43 12.24
CA ARG A 12 -15.47 -1.94 13.61
C ARG A 12 -15.34 -0.81 14.64
N HIS A 13 -14.38 0.09 14.46
CA HIS A 13 -14.21 1.22 15.37
C HIS A 13 -15.47 2.07 15.45
N TYR A 14 -16.05 2.42 14.31
CA TYR A 14 -17.29 3.20 14.25
C TYR A 14 -18.47 2.48 14.93
N LEU A 15 -18.60 1.16 14.73
CA LEU A 15 -19.64 0.38 15.41
C LEU A 15 -19.46 0.31 16.94
N ASP A 16 -18.21 0.32 17.42
CA ASP A 16 -17.90 0.19 18.84
C ASP A 16 -17.94 1.54 19.59
N THR A 17 -17.50 2.63 18.97
CA THR A 17 -17.35 3.96 19.62
C THR A 17 -18.35 5.00 19.14
N GLY A 18 -18.93 4.82 17.95
CA GLY A 18 -19.73 5.83 17.26
C GLY A 18 -18.91 6.96 16.61
N GLU A 19 -17.58 6.88 16.66
CA GLU A 19 -16.66 7.89 16.10
C GLU A 19 -15.92 7.36 14.87
N GLU A 20 -15.61 8.25 13.92
CA GLU A 20 -14.82 7.91 12.75
C GLU A 20 -13.34 7.78 13.11
N LEU A 21 -12.71 6.66 12.74
CA LEU A 21 -11.29 6.45 12.95
C LEU A 21 -10.51 7.43 12.04
N PRO A 22 -9.47 8.12 12.54
CA PRO A 22 -8.60 8.90 11.68
C PRO A 22 -7.95 8.03 10.60
N ASP A 23 -7.82 8.62 9.42
CA ASP A 23 -7.13 8.03 8.27
C ASP A 23 -5.74 7.52 8.66
N LEU A 24 -5.35 6.34 8.17
CA LEU A 24 -4.00 5.82 8.39
C LEU A 24 -2.95 6.80 7.88
N SER A 25 -1.90 6.97 8.68
CA SER A 25 -0.70 7.72 8.28
C SER A 25 -0.05 7.08 7.05
N ILE A 26 0.75 7.87 6.31
CA ILE A 26 1.47 7.33 5.14
C ILE A 26 2.44 6.23 5.56
N SER A 27 3.09 6.35 6.72
CA SER A 27 3.94 5.29 7.27
C SER A 27 3.16 3.98 7.46
N GLU A 28 1.99 4.04 8.10
CA GLU A 28 1.16 2.85 8.31
C GLU A 28 0.66 2.26 6.98
N LYS A 29 0.29 3.11 6.01
CA LYS A 29 -0.10 2.67 4.65
C LYS A 29 1.06 1.95 3.95
N VAL A 30 2.29 2.45 4.08
CA VAL A 30 3.50 1.80 3.54
C VAL A 30 3.75 0.45 4.22
N ASP A 31 3.75 0.42 5.56
CA ASP A 31 4.03 -0.81 6.31
C ASP A 31 2.98 -1.89 6.02
N LEU A 32 1.72 -1.50 5.84
CA LEU A 32 0.65 -2.40 5.42
C LEU A 32 0.80 -2.88 3.97
N ALA A 33 1.20 -1.99 3.05
CA ALA A 33 1.48 -2.35 1.66
C ALA A 33 2.60 -3.39 1.56
N LYS A 34 3.68 -3.21 2.35
CA LYS A 34 4.79 -4.17 2.46
C LYS A 34 4.32 -5.52 2.96
N ARG A 35 3.51 -5.55 4.02
CA ARG A 35 2.94 -6.79 4.55
C ARG A 35 2.08 -7.49 3.51
N HIS A 36 1.24 -6.75 2.78
CA HIS A 36 0.40 -7.32 1.73
C HIS A 36 1.22 -7.88 0.57
N LEU A 37 2.30 -7.19 0.19
CA LEU A 37 3.25 -7.67 -0.82
C LEU A 37 3.91 -8.98 -0.38
N ALA A 38 4.43 -9.05 0.85
CA ALA A 38 5.04 -10.27 1.39
C ALA A 38 4.07 -11.46 1.36
N LEU A 39 2.82 -11.25 1.77
CA LEU A 39 1.77 -12.29 1.72
C LEU A 39 1.46 -12.74 0.27
N SER A 40 1.41 -11.79 -0.66
CA SER A 40 1.17 -12.11 -2.08
C SER A 40 2.30 -12.95 -2.67
N LEU A 41 3.54 -12.63 -2.32
CA LEU A 41 4.74 -13.36 -2.76
C LEU A 41 4.80 -14.76 -2.16
N ASP A 42 4.47 -14.92 -0.88
CA ASP A 42 4.43 -16.22 -0.20
C ASP A 42 3.39 -17.16 -0.85
N LEU A 43 2.21 -16.64 -1.19
CA LEU A 43 1.12 -17.44 -1.76
C LEU A 43 1.28 -17.77 -3.25
N LYS A 44 1.82 -16.84 -4.04
CA LYS A 44 1.78 -16.92 -5.52
C LYS A 44 3.15 -16.96 -6.19
N SER A 45 4.23 -16.86 -5.40
CA SER A 45 5.63 -16.73 -5.82
C SER A 45 5.87 -15.61 -6.85
N GLU A 46 7.13 -15.33 -7.14
CA GLU A 46 7.49 -14.40 -8.21
C GLU A 46 7.27 -15.02 -9.59
N PRO A 47 6.87 -14.24 -10.62
CA PRO A 47 6.50 -12.81 -10.58
C PRO A 47 5.00 -12.57 -10.33
N ARG A 48 4.19 -13.63 -10.16
CA ARG A 48 2.72 -13.53 -10.06
C ARG A 48 2.28 -12.72 -8.85
N GLY A 49 2.95 -12.89 -7.70
CA GLY A 49 2.66 -12.13 -6.49
C GLY A 49 2.82 -10.61 -6.69
N ILE A 50 3.79 -10.20 -7.51
CA ILE A 50 4.03 -8.80 -7.87
C ILE A 50 2.91 -8.27 -8.76
N PHE A 51 2.55 -9.01 -9.82
CA PHE A 51 1.53 -8.57 -10.78
C PHE A 51 0.18 -8.26 -10.13
N GLU A 52 -0.25 -9.13 -9.21
CA GLU A 52 -1.48 -8.94 -8.45
C GLU A 52 -1.43 -7.65 -7.61
N MET A 53 -0.29 -7.41 -6.96
CA MET A 53 -0.09 -6.25 -6.09
C MET A 53 -0.11 -4.91 -6.83
N ARG A 54 0.31 -4.84 -8.10
CA ARG A 54 0.37 -3.58 -8.88
C ARG A 54 -0.95 -2.80 -8.86
N ARG A 55 -2.07 -3.52 -8.97
CA ARG A 55 -3.41 -2.92 -9.00
C ARG A 55 -3.84 -2.40 -7.63
N HIS A 56 -3.37 -3.02 -6.55
CA HIS A 56 -3.67 -2.62 -5.17
C HIS A 56 -2.81 -1.45 -4.73
N LEU A 57 -1.49 -1.50 -4.99
CA LEU A 57 -0.53 -0.47 -4.54
C LEU A 57 -0.87 0.93 -5.06
N SER A 58 -1.37 1.05 -6.29
CA SER A 58 -1.81 2.35 -6.84
C SER A 58 -2.92 3.02 -6.02
N CYS A 59 -3.75 2.23 -5.32
CA CYS A 59 -4.87 2.72 -4.54
C CYS A 59 -4.46 3.15 -3.12
N TYR A 60 -3.39 2.59 -2.55
CA TYR A 60 -2.91 2.92 -1.20
C TYR A 60 -2.45 4.37 -1.09
N PHE A 61 -1.84 4.89 -2.15
CA PHE A 61 -1.19 6.20 -2.18
C PHE A 61 -1.94 7.23 -3.04
N LYS A 62 -3.24 7.00 -3.26
CA LYS A 62 -4.07 7.92 -4.02
C LYS A 62 -4.18 9.25 -3.26
N GLY A 63 -3.90 10.36 -3.94
CA GLY A 63 -3.99 11.71 -3.36
C GLY A 63 -2.65 12.33 -2.97
N LEU A 64 -1.54 11.59 -3.04
CA LEU A 64 -0.21 12.16 -2.83
C LEU A 64 0.20 13.10 -3.98
N PRO A 65 0.77 14.28 -3.68
CA PRO A 65 1.28 15.19 -4.71
C PRO A 65 2.50 14.60 -5.43
N ASP A 66 2.65 14.89 -6.72
CA ASP A 66 3.78 14.45 -7.56
C ASP A 66 4.05 12.93 -7.55
N PHE A 67 2.99 12.12 -7.44
CA PHE A 67 3.09 10.67 -7.31
C PHE A 67 3.16 9.91 -8.64
N LYS A 68 3.04 10.59 -9.78
CA LYS A 68 2.95 9.95 -11.10
C LYS A 68 4.16 9.08 -11.41
N GLU A 69 5.36 9.59 -11.20
CA GLU A 69 6.61 8.88 -11.50
C GLU A 69 6.81 7.68 -10.57
N THR A 70 6.64 7.89 -9.26
CA THR A 70 6.68 6.81 -8.26
C THR A 70 5.69 5.71 -8.59
N ARG A 71 4.46 6.06 -8.98
CA ARG A 71 3.44 5.11 -9.39
C ARG A 71 3.89 4.29 -10.60
N ILE A 72 4.44 4.93 -11.64
CA ILE A 72 4.91 4.23 -12.84
C ILE A 72 5.95 3.19 -12.44
N ARG A 73 7.01 3.60 -11.73
CA ARG A 73 8.07 2.69 -11.27
C ARG A 73 7.51 1.51 -10.47
N MET A 74 6.60 1.80 -9.53
CA MET A 74 5.95 0.81 -8.67
C MET A 74 5.13 -0.23 -9.44
N VAL A 75 4.46 0.16 -10.54
CA VAL A 75 3.65 -0.78 -11.34
C VAL A 75 4.40 -1.42 -12.50
N THR A 76 5.62 -0.98 -12.81
CA THR A 76 6.45 -1.55 -13.88
C THR A 76 7.49 -2.53 -13.37
N THR A 77 8.06 -2.29 -12.18
CA THR A 77 9.14 -3.15 -11.66
C THR A 77 8.68 -4.60 -11.43
N LEU A 78 9.62 -5.51 -11.63
CA LEU A 78 9.51 -6.94 -11.35
C LEU A 78 10.49 -7.37 -10.25
N ASP A 79 11.34 -6.47 -9.76
CA ASP A 79 12.25 -6.74 -8.66
C ASP A 79 11.54 -6.40 -7.34
N VAL A 80 11.40 -7.41 -6.48
CA VAL A 80 10.79 -7.26 -5.15
C VAL A 80 11.59 -6.30 -4.28
N ASN A 81 12.92 -6.32 -4.35
CA ASN A 81 13.78 -5.43 -3.57
C ASN A 81 13.66 -3.98 -4.05
N GLU A 82 13.57 -3.77 -5.37
CA GLU A 82 13.28 -2.45 -5.92
C GLU A 82 11.90 -1.96 -5.47
N LEU A 83 10.89 -2.83 -5.47
CA LEU A 83 9.55 -2.48 -5.03
C LEU A 83 9.52 -2.09 -3.54
N TYR A 84 10.22 -2.83 -2.67
CA TYR A 84 10.40 -2.44 -1.27
C TYR A 84 11.10 -1.09 -1.13
N SER A 85 12.16 -0.85 -1.91
CA SER A 85 12.90 0.41 -1.91
C SER A 85 12.02 1.59 -2.35
N ILE A 86 11.14 1.38 -3.34
CA ILE A 86 10.16 2.38 -3.76
C ILE A 86 9.18 2.68 -2.62
N LEU A 87 8.69 1.65 -1.93
CA LEU A 87 7.78 1.82 -0.78
C LEU A 87 8.45 2.57 0.38
N ASP A 88 9.72 2.30 0.67
CA ASP A 88 10.50 3.06 1.65
C ASP A 88 10.67 4.53 1.24
N GLY A 89 11.01 4.80 -0.02
CA GLY A 89 11.11 6.18 -0.52
C GLY A 89 9.79 6.96 -0.42
N ILE A 90 8.63 6.30 -0.44
CA ILE A 90 7.33 6.94 -0.19
C ILE A 90 7.23 7.35 1.28
N LYS A 91 7.65 6.47 2.20
CA LYS A 91 7.67 6.78 3.64
C LYS A 91 8.55 7.99 3.90
N ASP A 92 9.76 8.02 3.36
CA ASP A 92 10.69 9.15 3.57
C ASP A 92 10.18 10.47 2.98
N LYS A 93 9.54 10.43 1.82
CA LYS A 93 9.08 11.64 1.12
C LYS A 93 7.78 12.23 1.68
N TYR A 94 6.89 11.40 2.24
CA TYR A 94 5.52 11.80 2.58
C TYR A 94 5.11 11.51 4.03
N ALA A 95 5.97 10.94 4.87
CA ALA A 95 5.72 10.78 6.30
C ALA A 95 6.13 12.01 7.14
N VAL A 96 6.47 13.13 6.49
CA VAL A 96 6.80 14.42 7.12
C VAL A 96 5.55 15.24 7.40
#